data_AF-A0AAX4H6F1-F1
#
_entry.id   AF-A0AAX4H6F1-F1
#
_cell.length_a   1.000
_cell.length_b   1.000
_cell.length_c   1.000
_cell.angle_alpha   90.00
_cell.angle_beta   90.00
_cell.angle_gamma   90.00
#
_symmetry.space_group_name_H-M   'P 1'
#
loop_
_entity.id
_entity.type
_entity.pdbx_description
1 polymer ?
#
loop_
_entity_poly.entity_id
_entity_poly.type
_entity_poly.pdbx_seq_one_letter_code
_entity_poly.pdbx_strand_id
1 'polypeptide(L)'
;MPSLLSSETGDRVLHNLEQFYTQKDDLDTKLLQKYELEFRVQTADSGASEQTLAVLQLLVAISLSNLANAACFETLQTVVSYISFAETHKFFSEEHILAFLRSERLLFVVNVLEARCLRAADASAIEFVDRHAVIPFLVSKLLGDTENAAWRSQVCSFVSRFCAVYPREARPEEWEMKNLQVLNNSVQFEYYCALLEVLAGLELRPDWLQSLFEINWQPIVDADERTQEEQIVAATQLCCSSLSKVPFSWLHGLVSILFQIYEPIYMLPEFDIIYRMSMMDLIAALANGPEEAFEVCKSFVERNPAVLGPELFVRCPLSLIDHPKAYFDENFANKSLISSNDILFACLVHLIDDETFFELMTQKILTTETLRNLPQDRLFVVLKQLSLYDYSTQYLLLEMPYIVSTYIVPVDRGMVNPELWSLKNDLVSEIIMNRSVSLGVWEEDLKKCLYEMQNGRKLRNVVPAVDVANLTM
;
A
#
# COMPACT_ATOMS: atom_id res chain seq x y z
N MET A 1 19.09 -39.49 2.68
CA MET A 1 18.28 -38.25 2.68
C MET A 1 18.40 -37.63 4.06
N PRO A 2 18.62 -36.31 4.20
CA PRO A 2 18.65 -35.67 5.51
C PRO A 2 17.26 -35.79 6.14
N SER A 3 17.18 -36.19 7.41
CA SER A 3 15.93 -36.19 8.18
C SER A 3 15.59 -34.77 8.65
N LEU A 4 14.29 -34.45 8.75
CA LEU A 4 13.75 -33.16 9.25
C LEU A 4 14.15 -32.83 10.72
N LEU A 5 14.85 -33.73 11.40
CA LEU A 5 15.50 -33.52 12.68
C LEU A 5 16.82 -34.32 12.64
N SER A 6 17.91 -33.78 13.21
CA SER A 6 19.06 -34.64 13.53
C SER A 6 18.58 -35.76 14.47
N SER A 7 19.12 -36.98 14.36
CA SER A 7 18.63 -38.11 15.17
C SER A 7 18.61 -37.80 16.67
N GLU A 8 19.64 -37.09 17.16
CA GLU A 8 19.74 -36.66 18.57
C GLU A 8 18.72 -35.57 18.93
N THR A 9 18.41 -34.64 18.03
CA THR A 9 17.40 -33.61 18.28
C THR A 9 16.00 -34.22 18.26
N GLY A 10 15.72 -35.10 17.30
CA GLY A 10 14.41 -35.75 17.15
C GLY A 10 14.05 -36.62 18.36
N ASP A 11 15.00 -37.43 18.84
CA ASP A 11 14.78 -38.28 20.02
C ASP A 11 14.54 -37.46 21.29
N ARG A 12 15.20 -36.30 21.43
CA ARG A 12 14.98 -35.38 22.56
C ARG A 12 13.62 -34.70 22.50
N VAL A 13 13.19 -34.25 21.31
CA VAL A 13 11.86 -33.65 21.11
C VAL A 13 10.78 -34.67 21.45
N LEU A 14 10.91 -35.89 20.90
CA LEU A 14 9.97 -36.99 21.14
C LEU A 14 9.87 -37.32 22.63
N HIS A 15 11.01 -37.54 23.29
CA HIS A 15 11.05 -37.88 24.71
C HIS A 15 10.38 -36.81 25.58
N ASN A 16 10.63 -35.54 25.29
CA ASN A 16 10.02 -34.44 26.02
C ASN A 16 8.50 -34.40 25.80
N LEU A 17 8.02 -34.56 24.56
CA LEU A 17 6.58 -34.62 24.25
C LEU A 17 5.88 -35.84 24.89
N GLU A 18 6.53 -37.01 24.93
CA GLU A 18 6.03 -38.19 25.62
C GLU A 18 5.91 -37.98 27.14
N GLN A 19 6.92 -37.35 27.75
CA GLN A 19 6.87 -36.99 29.17
C GLN A 19 5.70 -36.04 29.45
N PHE A 20 5.51 -34.99 28.63
CA PHE A 20 4.38 -34.08 28.79
C PHE A 20 3.03 -34.80 28.67
N TYR A 21 2.87 -35.65 27.65
CA TYR A 21 1.63 -36.39 27.43
C TYR A 21 1.31 -37.36 28.58
N THR A 22 2.32 -38.04 29.13
CA THR A 22 2.15 -39.07 30.17
C THR A 22 2.05 -38.50 31.58
N GLN A 23 2.81 -37.45 31.90
CA GLN A 23 2.89 -36.88 33.25
C GLN A 23 1.88 -35.75 33.50
N LYS A 24 1.24 -35.22 32.43
CA LYS A 24 0.33 -34.06 32.49
C LYS A 24 0.97 -32.81 33.10
N ASP A 25 2.28 -32.65 32.91
CA ASP A 25 2.99 -31.44 33.32
C ASP A 25 2.62 -30.24 32.44
N ASP A 26 2.80 -29.03 32.98
CA ASP A 26 2.61 -27.79 32.23
C ASP A 26 3.59 -27.71 31.05
N LEU A 27 3.04 -27.49 29.85
CA LEU A 27 3.78 -27.47 28.60
C LEU A 27 4.66 -26.20 28.51
N ASP A 28 5.99 -26.36 28.52
CA ASP A 28 6.93 -25.23 28.41
C ASP A 28 6.85 -24.58 27.02
N THR A 29 6.25 -23.38 26.96
CA THR A 29 6.07 -22.60 25.73
C THR A 29 7.38 -22.22 25.07
N LYS A 30 8.44 -21.97 25.83
CA LYS A 30 9.77 -21.62 25.27
C LYS A 30 10.40 -22.82 24.58
N LEU A 31 10.17 -24.02 25.13
CA LEU A 31 10.66 -25.25 24.55
C LEU A 31 9.96 -25.58 23.23
N LEU A 32 8.64 -25.38 23.16
CA LEU A 32 7.88 -25.52 21.91
C LEU A 32 8.32 -24.52 20.84
N GLN A 33 8.49 -23.24 21.19
CA GLN A 33 9.00 -22.22 20.26
C GLN A 33 10.40 -22.56 19.74
N LYS A 34 11.25 -23.15 20.58
CA LYS A 34 12.56 -23.64 20.16
C LYS A 34 12.43 -24.77 19.13
N TYR A 35 11.53 -25.73 19.35
CA TYR A 35 11.29 -26.80 18.39
C TYR A 35 10.74 -26.27 17.07
N GLU A 36 9.80 -25.34 17.13
CA GLU A 36 9.26 -24.66 15.95
C GLU A 36 10.38 -24.03 15.10
N LEU A 37 11.30 -23.29 15.72
CA LEU A 37 12.47 -22.71 15.05
C LEU A 37 13.37 -23.78 14.44
N GLU A 38 13.61 -24.89 15.15
CA GLU A 38 14.42 -26.02 14.66
C GLU A 38 13.79 -26.71 13.44
N PHE A 39 12.45 -26.78 13.36
CA PHE A 39 11.74 -27.24 12.18
C PHE A 39 11.78 -26.23 11.02
N ARG A 40 11.63 -24.93 11.31
CA ARG A 40 11.65 -23.85 10.30
C ARG A 40 12.97 -23.71 9.55
N VAL A 41 14.09 -23.98 10.23
CA VAL A 41 15.44 -23.89 9.64
C VAL A 41 15.70 -24.99 8.59
N GLN A 42 14.86 -26.03 8.53
CA GLN A 42 15.07 -27.16 7.64
C GLN A 42 14.22 -27.05 6.36
N THR A 43 14.83 -27.40 5.23
CA THR A 43 14.21 -27.33 3.90
C THR A 43 13.25 -28.50 3.67
N ALA A 44 12.08 -28.22 3.11
CA ALA A 44 10.95 -29.15 2.94
C ALA A 44 11.15 -30.30 1.93
N ASP A 45 12.35 -30.48 1.37
CA ASP A 45 12.62 -31.41 0.26
C ASP A 45 12.86 -32.87 0.69
N SER A 46 12.87 -33.17 1.98
CA SER A 46 13.00 -34.54 2.49
C SER A 46 11.65 -35.02 3.04
N GLY A 47 11.10 -36.10 2.46
CA GLY A 47 9.89 -36.74 2.98
C GLY A 47 9.94 -36.99 4.49
N ALA A 48 8.77 -37.03 5.13
CA ALA A 48 8.65 -37.10 6.58
C ALA A 48 9.42 -38.30 7.15
N SER A 49 10.37 -38.04 8.05
CA SER A 49 11.04 -39.12 8.77
C SER A 49 10.08 -39.80 9.74
N GLU A 50 10.31 -41.07 10.10
CA GLU A 50 9.51 -41.77 11.11
C GLU A 50 9.45 -40.99 12.44
N GLN A 51 10.55 -40.33 12.81
CA GLN A 51 10.62 -39.46 13.99
C GLN A 51 9.69 -38.24 13.86
N THR A 52 9.59 -37.61 12.68
CA THR A 52 8.66 -36.50 12.43
C THR A 52 7.22 -36.96 12.58
N LEU A 53 6.89 -38.14 12.05
CA LEU A 53 5.55 -38.73 12.17
C LEU A 53 5.18 -39.07 13.62
N ALA A 54 6.14 -39.56 14.41
CA ALA A 54 5.93 -39.85 15.82
C ALA A 54 5.76 -38.56 16.66
N VAL A 55 6.57 -37.52 16.39
CA VAL A 55 6.40 -36.17 16.99
C VAL A 55 5.02 -35.59 16.66
N LEU A 56 4.58 -35.71 15.40
CA LEU A 56 3.24 -35.30 14.99
C LEU A 56 2.16 -36.04 15.75
N GLN A 57 2.25 -37.36 15.86
CA GLN A 57 1.24 -38.16 16.57
C GLN A 57 1.05 -37.69 18.01
N LEU A 58 2.15 -37.39 18.71
CA LEU A 58 2.13 -36.84 20.06
C LEU A 58 1.57 -35.41 20.11
N LEU A 59 2.00 -34.53 19.21
CA LEU A 59 1.45 -33.17 19.13
C LEU A 59 -0.05 -33.16 18.85
N VAL A 60 -0.54 -34.03 17.96
CA VAL A 60 -1.98 -34.19 17.70
C VAL A 60 -2.71 -34.67 18.95
N ALA A 61 -2.18 -35.68 19.64
CA ALA A 61 -2.77 -36.20 20.87
C ALA A 61 -2.83 -35.13 21.99
N ILE A 62 -1.80 -34.28 22.09
CA ILE A 62 -1.76 -33.14 23.03
C ILE A 62 -2.76 -32.06 22.61
N SER A 63 -2.82 -31.69 21.31
CA SER A 63 -3.74 -30.67 20.77
C SER A 63 -5.22 -31.04 20.84
N LEU A 64 -5.53 -32.33 20.89
CA LEU A 64 -6.89 -32.85 21.11
C LEU A 64 -7.27 -32.93 22.60
N SER A 65 -6.33 -32.74 23.51
CA SER A 65 -6.57 -32.71 24.96
C SER A 65 -6.83 -31.29 25.48
N ASN A 66 -7.38 -31.14 26.69
CA ASN A 66 -7.58 -29.84 27.36
C ASN A 66 -6.27 -29.12 27.74
N LEU A 67 -5.10 -29.67 27.41
CA LEU A 67 -3.77 -29.13 27.73
C LEU A 67 -3.19 -28.27 26.59
N ALA A 68 -3.92 -28.12 25.49
CA ALA A 68 -3.42 -27.44 24.31
C ALA A 68 -3.31 -25.92 24.53
N ASN A 69 -2.08 -25.39 24.48
CA ASN A 69 -1.82 -23.95 24.41
C ASN A 69 -1.54 -23.51 22.96
N ALA A 70 -1.54 -22.20 22.71
CA ALA A 70 -1.30 -21.63 21.38
C ALA A 70 0.02 -22.10 20.74
N ALA A 71 1.10 -22.19 21.53
CA ALA A 71 2.41 -22.63 21.07
C ALA A 71 2.41 -24.09 20.56
N CYS A 72 1.57 -24.96 21.14
CA CYS A 72 1.41 -26.33 20.66
C CYS A 72 0.78 -26.36 19.26
N PHE A 73 -0.21 -25.50 19.00
CA PHE A 73 -0.83 -25.37 17.68
C PHE A 73 0.12 -24.75 16.65
N GLU A 74 0.92 -23.75 17.04
CA GLU A 74 1.95 -23.15 16.16
C GLU A 74 3.02 -24.19 15.77
N THR A 75 3.46 -24.98 16.74
CA THR A 75 4.42 -26.08 16.49
C THR A 75 3.79 -27.15 15.60
N LEU A 76 2.57 -27.59 15.90
CA LEU A 76 1.85 -28.57 15.09
C LEU A 76 1.64 -28.07 13.66
N GLN A 77 1.24 -26.81 13.50
CA GLN A 77 1.06 -26.18 12.19
C GLN A 77 2.37 -26.19 11.39
N THR A 78 3.48 -25.83 12.05
CA THR A 78 4.81 -25.87 11.44
C THR A 78 5.15 -27.29 11.00
N VAL A 79 5.00 -28.31 11.86
CA VAL A 79 5.37 -29.68 11.50
C VAL A 79 4.45 -30.27 10.40
N VAL A 80 3.14 -30.03 10.45
CA VAL A 80 2.20 -30.45 9.39
C VAL A 80 2.53 -29.76 8.05
N SER A 81 3.04 -28.53 8.11
CA SER A 81 3.58 -27.82 6.93
C SER A 81 4.87 -28.43 6.35
N TYR A 82 5.37 -29.55 6.88
CA TYR A 82 6.43 -30.38 6.27
C TYR A 82 6.04 -31.80 5.79
N ILE A 83 4.85 -32.33 6.12
CA ILE A 83 4.38 -33.65 5.62
C ILE A 83 3.35 -33.52 4.49
N SER A 84 3.23 -34.52 3.61
CA SER A 84 2.21 -34.47 2.55
C SER A 84 0.77 -34.40 3.13
N PHE A 85 -0.16 -33.83 2.37
CA PHE A 85 -1.55 -33.75 2.79
C PHE A 85 -2.19 -35.14 2.90
N ALA A 86 -1.80 -36.07 2.03
CA ALA A 86 -2.17 -37.48 2.14
C ALA A 86 -1.69 -38.12 3.46
N GLU A 87 -0.51 -37.75 3.98
CA GLU A 87 -0.03 -38.21 5.28
C GLU A 87 -0.73 -37.52 6.45
N THR A 88 -1.14 -36.27 6.28
CA THR A 88 -1.97 -35.55 7.25
C THR A 88 -3.26 -36.32 7.55
N HIS A 89 -3.84 -36.97 6.54
CA HIS A 89 -5.02 -37.82 6.71
C HIS A 89 -4.85 -39.04 7.63
N LYS A 90 -3.61 -39.48 7.87
CA LYS A 90 -3.33 -40.56 8.84
C LYS A 90 -3.60 -40.12 10.28
N PHE A 91 -3.53 -38.81 10.55
CA PHE A 91 -3.70 -38.22 11.88
C PHE A 91 -5.03 -37.46 12.01
N PHE A 92 -5.50 -36.85 10.92
CA PHE A 92 -6.75 -36.09 10.87
C PHE A 92 -7.64 -36.60 9.74
N SER A 93 -8.76 -37.24 10.06
CA SER A 93 -9.75 -37.58 9.02
C SER A 93 -10.27 -36.30 8.34
N GLU A 94 -10.78 -36.43 7.11
CA GLU A 94 -11.41 -35.30 6.40
C GLU A 94 -12.47 -34.61 7.26
N GLU A 95 -13.32 -35.38 7.94
CA GLU A 95 -14.34 -34.85 8.85
C GLU A 95 -13.76 -34.01 9.99
N HIS A 96 -12.60 -34.40 10.55
CA HIS A 96 -11.93 -33.61 11.58
C HIS A 96 -11.40 -32.28 11.03
N ILE A 97 -10.82 -32.28 9.82
CA ILE A 97 -10.33 -31.06 9.16
C ILE A 97 -11.51 -30.11 8.89
N LEU A 98 -12.63 -30.62 8.39
CA LEU A 98 -13.86 -29.85 8.17
C LEU A 98 -14.46 -29.33 9.49
N ALA A 99 -14.44 -30.13 10.55
CA ALA A 99 -14.87 -29.68 11.88
C ALA A 99 -13.98 -28.55 12.40
N PHE A 100 -12.66 -28.61 12.17
CA PHE A 100 -11.73 -27.56 12.58
C PHE A 100 -11.95 -26.25 11.81
N LEU A 101 -12.22 -26.31 10.49
CA LEU A 101 -12.62 -25.14 9.69
C LEU A 101 -13.85 -24.42 10.26
N ARG A 102 -14.77 -25.17 10.86
CA ARG A 102 -16.01 -24.63 11.46
C ARG A 102 -15.84 -24.15 12.91
N SER A 103 -14.68 -24.39 13.52
CA SER A 103 -14.41 -24.05 14.93
C SER A 103 -13.50 -22.82 15.08
N GLU A 104 -13.12 -22.50 16.32
CA GLU A 104 -12.07 -21.52 16.65
C GLU A 104 -10.68 -21.92 16.09
N ARG A 105 -10.51 -23.18 15.68
CA ARG A 105 -9.27 -23.72 15.09
C ARG A 105 -9.16 -23.50 13.58
N LEU A 106 -10.00 -22.63 13.00
CA LEU A 106 -10.00 -22.29 11.59
C LEU A 106 -8.59 -21.94 11.06
N LEU A 107 -7.87 -21.07 11.77
CA LEU A 107 -6.55 -20.58 11.35
C LEU A 107 -5.52 -21.70 11.21
N PHE A 108 -5.57 -22.68 12.11
CA PHE A 108 -4.69 -23.85 12.02
C PHE A 108 -4.85 -24.55 10.67
N VAL A 109 -6.10 -24.80 10.25
CA VAL A 109 -6.38 -25.48 8.98
C VAL A 109 -6.01 -24.60 7.79
N VAL A 110 -6.36 -23.31 7.83
CA VAL A 110 -6.04 -22.35 6.75
C VAL A 110 -4.53 -22.29 6.51
N ASN A 111 -3.73 -22.24 7.58
CA ASN A 111 -2.28 -22.21 7.45
C ASN A 111 -1.69 -23.53 6.92
N VAL A 112 -2.27 -24.67 7.30
CA VAL A 112 -1.90 -25.98 6.74
C VAL A 112 -2.22 -26.02 5.25
N LEU A 113 -3.42 -25.62 4.85
CA LEU A 113 -3.82 -25.57 3.44
C LEU A 113 -2.98 -24.56 2.65
N GLU A 114 -2.63 -23.41 3.22
CA GLU A 114 -1.74 -22.45 2.57
C GLU A 114 -0.38 -23.07 2.27
N ALA A 115 0.25 -23.70 3.27
CA ALA A 115 1.54 -24.34 3.08
C ALA A 115 1.47 -25.47 2.03
N ARG A 116 0.40 -26.26 2.05
CA ARG A 116 0.24 -27.42 1.16
C ARG A 116 -0.12 -27.04 -0.26
N CYS A 117 -1.15 -26.22 -0.44
CA CYS A 117 -1.64 -25.83 -1.76
C CYS A 117 -0.68 -24.85 -2.45
N LEU A 118 -0.16 -23.84 -1.72
CA LEU A 118 0.57 -22.73 -2.34
C LEU A 118 2.08 -22.90 -2.33
N ARG A 119 2.65 -23.48 -1.27
CA ARG A 119 4.12 -23.61 -1.16
C ARG A 119 4.61 -24.96 -1.68
N ALA A 120 3.90 -26.03 -1.36
CA ALA A 120 4.26 -27.39 -1.77
C ALA A 120 3.56 -27.89 -3.04
N ALA A 121 2.54 -27.15 -3.54
CA ALA A 121 1.70 -27.56 -4.67
C ALA A 121 1.16 -29.00 -4.54
N ASP A 122 0.74 -29.38 -3.34
CA ASP A 122 0.25 -30.73 -3.03
C ASP A 122 -1.12 -30.98 -3.68
N ALA A 123 -1.17 -31.88 -4.66
CA ALA A 123 -2.38 -32.21 -5.41
C ALA A 123 -3.54 -32.69 -4.54
N SER A 124 -3.27 -33.44 -3.46
CA SER A 124 -4.31 -33.94 -2.57
C SER A 124 -4.92 -32.81 -1.72
N ALA A 125 -4.12 -31.81 -1.35
CA ALA A 125 -4.63 -30.64 -0.64
C ALA A 125 -5.51 -29.77 -1.54
N ILE A 126 -5.09 -29.58 -2.80
CA ILE A 126 -5.85 -28.81 -3.80
C ILE A 126 -7.18 -29.53 -4.10
N GLU A 127 -7.14 -30.84 -4.31
CA GLU A 127 -8.36 -31.65 -4.51
C GLU A 127 -9.29 -31.59 -3.31
N PHE A 128 -8.75 -31.58 -2.08
CA PHE A 128 -9.56 -31.40 -0.87
C PHE A 128 -10.24 -30.02 -0.83
N VAL A 129 -9.51 -28.95 -1.16
CA VAL A 129 -10.06 -27.58 -1.21
C VAL A 129 -11.21 -27.48 -2.22
N ASP A 130 -11.03 -28.05 -3.41
CA ASP A 130 -12.04 -28.06 -4.47
C ASP A 130 -13.25 -28.95 -4.11
N ARG A 131 -13.01 -30.21 -3.71
CA ARG A 131 -14.06 -31.19 -3.41
C ARG A 131 -15.01 -30.73 -2.31
N HIS A 132 -14.46 -30.07 -1.28
CA HIS A 132 -15.22 -29.63 -0.09
C HIS A 132 -15.63 -28.16 -0.14
N ALA A 133 -15.48 -27.48 -1.28
CA ALA A 133 -15.84 -26.07 -1.46
C ALA A 133 -15.26 -25.18 -0.35
N VAL A 134 -13.99 -25.38 0.00
CA VAL A 134 -13.37 -24.70 1.14
C VAL A 134 -13.31 -23.19 0.88
N ILE A 135 -12.98 -22.75 -0.34
CA ILE A 135 -12.94 -21.32 -0.68
C ILE A 135 -14.34 -20.66 -0.54
N PRO A 136 -15.41 -21.19 -1.17
CA PRO A 136 -16.77 -20.70 -0.93
C PRO A 136 -17.16 -20.65 0.56
N PHE A 137 -16.82 -21.68 1.34
CA PHE A 137 -17.07 -21.71 2.77
C PHE A 137 -16.33 -20.58 3.51
N LEU A 138 -15.05 -20.38 3.23
CA LEU A 138 -14.23 -19.34 3.86
C LEU A 138 -14.74 -17.94 3.52
N VAL A 139 -15.16 -17.73 2.27
CA VAL A 139 -15.79 -16.48 1.80
C VAL A 139 -17.11 -16.22 2.54
N SER A 140 -18.01 -17.21 2.59
CA SER A 140 -19.29 -17.07 3.30
C SER A 140 -19.05 -16.78 4.79
N LYS A 141 -18.07 -17.45 5.41
CA LYS A 141 -17.67 -17.18 6.80
C LYS A 141 -17.09 -15.77 6.99
N LEU A 142 -16.23 -15.30 6.09
CA LEU A 142 -15.67 -13.93 6.09
C LEU A 142 -16.77 -12.86 6.07
N LEU A 143 -17.80 -13.08 5.26
CA LEU A 143 -18.90 -12.13 5.09
C LEU A 143 -19.98 -12.30 6.17
N GLY A 144 -20.15 -13.49 6.74
CA GLY A 144 -21.18 -13.79 7.74
C GLY A 144 -20.77 -13.51 9.20
N ASP A 145 -19.50 -13.70 9.56
CA ASP A 145 -19.00 -13.54 10.92
C ASP A 145 -18.43 -12.14 11.15
N THR A 146 -19.25 -11.25 11.71
CA THR A 146 -18.89 -9.85 12.00
C THR A 146 -18.16 -9.66 13.34
N GLU A 147 -18.12 -10.67 14.22
CA GLU A 147 -17.61 -10.51 15.58
C GLU A 147 -16.11 -10.89 15.73
N ASN A 148 -15.59 -11.81 14.91
CA ASN A 148 -14.22 -12.31 15.08
C ASN A 148 -13.22 -11.80 14.03
N ALA A 149 -12.49 -10.73 14.37
CA ALA A 149 -11.47 -10.14 13.49
C ALA A 149 -10.16 -10.92 13.41
N ALA A 150 -9.88 -11.83 14.37
CA ALA A 150 -8.54 -12.38 14.59
C ALA A 150 -8.03 -13.24 13.43
N TRP A 151 -8.93 -13.86 12.66
CA TRP A 151 -8.58 -14.78 11.58
C TRP A 151 -8.75 -14.20 10.18
N ARG A 152 -9.37 -13.03 10.04
CA ARG A 152 -9.82 -12.51 8.74
C ARG A 152 -8.69 -12.20 7.79
N SER A 153 -7.65 -11.51 8.28
CA SER A 153 -6.52 -11.12 7.44
C SER A 153 -5.82 -12.34 6.81
N GLN A 154 -5.62 -13.41 7.59
CA GLN A 154 -5.01 -14.65 7.12
C GLN A 154 -5.94 -15.41 6.16
N VAL A 155 -7.24 -15.45 6.44
CA VAL A 155 -8.20 -16.08 5.51
C VAL A 155 -8.29 -15.31 4.19
N CYS A 156 -8.38 -13.98 4.21
CA CYS A 156 -8.35 -13.16 3.00
C CYS A 156 -7.05 -13.37 2.21
N SER A 157 -5.90 -13.42 2.91
CA SER A 157 -4.61 -13.68 2.28
C SER A 157 -4.56 -15.07 1.62
N PHE A 158 -5.02 -16.11 2.33
CA PHE A 158 -5.09 -17.46 1.78
C PHE A 158 -6.04 -17.54 0.57
N VAL A 159 -7.27 -17.02 0.69
CA VAL A 159 -8.26 -17.02 -0.39
C VAL A 159 -7.71 -16.33 -1.62
N SER A 160 -7.16 -15.12 -1.49
CA SER A 160 -6.58 -14.40 -2.62
C SER A 160 -5.45 -15.18 -3.28
N ARG A 161 -4.46 -15.64 -2.50
CA ARG A 161 -3.31 -16.35 -3.07
C ARG A 161 -3.72 -17.69 -3.67
N PHE A 162 -4.72 -18.36 -3.11
CA PHE A 162 -5.30 -19.57 -3.70
C PHE A 162 -5.99 -19.28 -5.02
N CYS A 163 -6.86 -18.27 -5.09
CA CYS A 163 -7.50 -17.85 -6.34
C CYS A 163 -6.49 -17.41 -7.41
N ALA A 164 -5.34 -16.83 -7.01
CA ALA A 164 -4.27 -16.45 -7.93
C ALA A 164 -3.64 -17.66 -8.63
N VAL A 165 -3.39 -18.73 -7.87
CA VAL A 165 -2.69 -19.92 -8.37
C VAL A 165 -3.68 -20.92 -9.00
N TYR A 166 -4.88 -21.03 -8.44
CA TYR A 166 -5.91 -22.02 -8.78
C TYR A 166 -7.27 -21.33 -9.06
N PRO A 167 -7.38 -20.51 -10.14
CA PRO A 167 -8.56 -19.69 -10.41
C PRO A 167 -9.80 -20.49 -10.81
N ARG A 168 -9.66 -21.77 -11.21
CA ARG A 168 -10.79 -22.64 -11.56
C ARG A 168 -11.42 -23.26 -10.32
N GLU A 169 -10.59 -23.64 -9.37
CA GLU A 169 -10.93 -24.26 -8.09
C GLU A 169 -11.53 -23.27 -7.09
N ALA A 170 -11.46 -21.96 -7.38
CA ALA A 170 -12.04 -20.90 -6.57
C ALA A 170 -13.58 -20.95 -6.50
N ARG A 171 -14.25 -21.47 -7.54
CA ARG A 171 -15.72 -21.59 -7.65
C ARG A 171 -16.51 -20.34 -7.21
N PRO A 172 -16.24 -19.17 -7.81
CA PRO A 172 -16.88 -17.89 -7.46
C PRO A 172 -18.41 -17.89 -7.62
N GLU A 173 -18.96 -18.76 -8.47
CA GLU A 173 -20.39 -18.97 -8.60
C GLU A 173 -21.06 -19.52 -7.33
N GLU A 174 -20.31 -20.20 -6.47
CA GLU A 174 -20.77 -20.69 -5.17
C GLU A 174 -20.59 -19.63 -4.06
N TRP A 175 -19.99 -18.47 -4.38
CA TRP A 175 -19.80 -17.41 -3.39
C TRP A 175 -21.13 -16.68 -3.20
N GLU A 176 -21.66 -16.72 -1.98
CA GLU A 176 -22.89 -15.99 -1.60
C GLU A 176 -22.74 -14.46 -1.66
N MET A 177 -21.63 -13.94 -2.19
CA MET A 177 -21.38 -12.52 -2.44
C MET A 177 -22.45 -11.83 -3.29
N LYS A 178 -23.13 -12.57 -4.16
CA LYS A 178 -24.21 -12.02 -5.00
C LYS A 178 -25.49 -11.74 -4.21
N ASN A 179 -25.59 -12.20 -2.97
CA ASN A 179 -26.70 -11.84 -2.09
C ASN A 179 -26.51 -10.39 -1.63
N LEU A 180 -27.29 -9.48 -2.21
CA LEU A 180 -27.36 -8.05 -1.91
C LEU A 180 -27.55 -7.69 -0.43
N GLN A 181 -27.84 -8.68 0.43
CA GLN A 181 -27.93 -8.48 1.88
C GLN A 181 -26.60 -8.08 2.52
N VAL A 182 -25.46 -8.46 1.93
CA VAL A 182 -24.12 -8.03 2.38
C VAL A 182 -23.99 -6.50 2.32
N LEU A 183 -24.70 -5.86 1.39
CA LEU A 183 -24.72 -4.40 1.22
C LEU A 183 -25.61 -3.68 2.24
N ASN A 184 -26.34 -4.39 3.10
CA ASN A 184 -27.20 -3.77 4.12
C ASN A 184 -26.52 -3.68 5.50
N ASN A 185 -25.29 -4.19 5.63
CA ASN A 185 -24.52 -4.15 6.86
C ASN A 185 -23.14 -3.57 6.55
N SER A 186 -22.79 -2.44 7.17
CA SER A 186 -21.53 -1.73 6.90
C SER A 186 -20.29 -2.60 7.13
N VAL A 187 -20.30 -3.42 8.19
CA VAL A 187 -19.19 -4.31 8.53
C VAL A 187 -19.01 -5.41 7.49
N GLN A 188 -20.11 -6.01 7.02
CA GLN A 188 -20.04 -7.03 5.96
C GLN A 188 -19.62 -6.41 4.61
N PHE A 189 -20.09 -5.19 4.33
CA PHE A 189 -19.69 -4.42 3.16
C PHE A 189 -18.19 -4.09 3.16
N GLU A 190 -17.64 -3.66 4.30
CA GLU A 190 -16.21 -3.40 4.45
C GLU A 190 -15.38 -4.66 4.14
N TYR A 191 -15.78 -5.83 4.65
CA TYR A 191 -15.09 -7.09 4.35
C TYR A 191 -15.21 -7.49 2.89
N TYR A 192 -16.35 -7.22 2.28
CA TYR A 192 -16.54 -7.42 0.86
C TYR A 192 -15.59 -6.54 0.04
N CYS A 193 -15.51 -5.24 0.35
CA CYS A 193 -14.55 -4.32 -0.27
C CYS A 193 -13.10 -4.77 -0.08
N ALA A 194 -12.71 -5.15 1.15
CA ALA A 194 -11.37 -5.63 1.43
C ALA A 194 -11.03 -6.89 0.62
N LEU A 195 -11.98 -7.83 0.49
CA LEU A 195 -11.79 -9.03 -0.32
C LEU A 195 -11.65 -8.69 -1.81
N LEU A 196 -12.49 -7.80 -2.34
CA LEU A 196 -12.36 -7.32 -3.72
C LEU A 196 -11.04 -6.61 -3.97
N GLU A 197 -10.55 -5.79 -3.04
CA GLU A 197 -9.26 -5.10 -3.17
C GLU A 197 -8.10 -6.10 -3.30
N VAL A 198 -8.12 -7.17 -2.51
CA VAL A 198 -7.08 -8.20 -2.55
C VAL A 198 -7.22 -9.06 -3.81
N LEU A 199 -8.44 -9.34 -4.29
CA LEU A 199 -8.69 -10.04 -5.54
C LEU A 199 -8.42 -9.18 -6.80
N ALA A 200 -8.51 -7.86 -6.70
CA ALA A 200 -8.14 -6.95 -7.78
C ALA A 200 -6.64 -7.08 -8.12
N GLY A 201 -5.80 -7.45 -7.14
CA GLY A 201 -4.36 -7.64 -7.31
C GLY A 201 -3.93 -8.94 -8.00
N LEU A 202 -4.86 -9.77 -8.46
CA LEU A 202 -4.54 -11.01 -9.16
C LEU A 202 -3.92 -10.73 -10.54
N GLU A 203 -2.73 -11.28 -10.81
CA GLU A 203 -2.04 -11.11 -12.10
C GLU A 203 -2.83 -11.73 -13.26
N LEU A 204 -3.31 -12.96 -13.05
CA LEU A 204 -4.26 -13.61 -13.93
C LEU A 204 -5.63 -13.04 -13.57
N ARG A 205 -6.19 -12.18 -14.42
CA ARG A 205 -7.54 -11.62 -14.26
C ARG A 205 -8.56 -12.63 -14.81
N PRO A 206 -9.19 -13.49 -13.99
CA PRO A 206 -10.11 -14.48 -14.51
C PRO A 206 -11.44 -13.81 -14.87
N ASP A 207 -12.15 -14.34 -15.87
CA ASP A 207 -13.41 -13.76 -16.37
C ASP A 207 -14.47 -13.58 -15.27
N TRP A 208 -14.45 -14.44 -14.26
CA TRP A 208 -15.38 -14.37 -13.14
C TRP A 208 -15.16 -13.17 -12.21
N LEU A 209 -13.94 -12.62 -12.15
CA LEU A 209 -13.60 -11.53 -11.25
C LEU A 209 -14.39 -10.26 -11.62
N GLN A 210 -14.58 -10.01 -12.91
CA GLN A 210 -15.43 -8.92 -13.41
C GLN A 210 -16.83 -8.97 -12.80
N SER A 211 -17.43 -10.15 -12.74
CA SER A 211 -18.80 -10.32 -12.23
C SER A 211 -18.95 -9.98 -10.75
N LEU A 212 -17.85 -9.89 -10.00
CA LEU A 212 -17.87 -9.44 -8.62
C LEU A 212 -17.90 -7.91 -8.51
N PHE A 213 -17.41 -7.17 -9.52
CA PHE A 213 -17.50 -5.70 -9.54
C PHE A 213 -18.81 -5.21 -10.18
N GLU A 214 -19.39 -6.00 -11.09
CA GLU A 214 -20.63 -5.70 -11.82
C GLU A 214 -21.91 -6.04 -11.03
N ILE A 215 -21.91 -5.76 -9.72
CA ILE A 215 -23.10 -5.91 -8.88
C ILE A 215 -23.94 -4.63 -8.84
N ASN A 216 -25.16 -4.72 -8.31
CA ASN A 216 -25.99 -3.55 -8.08
C ASN A 216 -25.50 -2.81 -6.82
N TRP A 217 -24.87 -1.66 -7.02
CA TRP A 217 -24.35 -0.78 -5.95
C TRP A 217 -25.40 0.18 -5.36
N GLN A 218 -26.62 0.21 -5.91
CA GLN A 218 -27.72 1.07 -5.44
C GLN A 218 -28.01 0.99 -3.93
N PRO A 219 -27.88 -0.16 -3.25
CA PRO A 219 -28.12 -0.23 -1.81
C PRO A 219 -27.28 0.72 -0.96
N ILE A 220 -26.12 1.20 -1.44
CA ILE A 220 -25.32 2.23 -0.74
C ILE A 220 -26.09 3.55 -0.66
N VAL A 221 -26.81 3.92 -1.72
CA VAL A 221 -27.65 5.12 -1.77
C VAL A 221 -28.87 4.99 -0.86
N ASP A 222 -29.43 3.78 -0.79
CA ASP A 222 -30.68 3.49 -0.08
C ASP A 222 -30.46 3.18 1.42
N ALA A 223 -29.20 3.09 1.87
CA ALA A 223 -28.85 2.84 3.26
C ALA A 223 -29.23 4.02 4.18
N ASP A 224 -29.41 3.74 5.48
CA ASP A 224 -29.56 4.81 6.46
C ASP A 224 -28.25 5.64 6.57
N GLU A 225 -28.37 6.89 7.01
CA GLU A 225 -27.28 7.88 7.00
C GLU A 225 -25.96 7.38 7.60
N ARG A 226 -26.03 6.67 8.74
CA ARG A 226 -24.82 6.15 9.40
C ARG A 226 -24.20 5.00 8.62
N THR A 227 -25.01 4.06 8.17
CA THR A 227 -24.54 2.92 7.36
C THR A 227 -23.97 3.41 6.03
N GLN A 228 -24.62 4.39 5.42
CA GLN A 228 -24.20 5.02 4.17
C GLN A 228 -22.81 5.67 4.30
N GLU A 229 -22.56 6.41 5.38
CA GLU A 229 -21.25 7.03 5.63
C GLU A 229 -20.12 6.00 5.68
N GLU A 230 -20.27 4.94 6.49
CA GLU A 230 -19.27 3.86 6.62
C GLU A 230 -19.05 3.14 5.28
N GLN A 231 -20.12 2.90 4.52
CA GLN A 231 -20.04 2.24 3.20
C GLN A 231 -19.37 3.11 2.14
N ILE A 232 -19.59 4.41 2.14
CA ILE A 232 -18.99 5.33 1.15
C ILE A 232 -17.48 5.42 1.32
N VAL A 233 -16.99 5.41 2.56
CA VAL A 233 -15.55 5.36 2.84
C VAL A 233 -14.94 4.06 2.29
N ALA A 234 -15.55 2.90 2.60
CA ALA A 234 -15.06 1.61 2.12
C ALA A 234 -15.14 1.48 0.58
N ALA A 235 -16.22 1.96 -0.04
CA ALA A 235 -16.40 1.98 -1.49
C ALA A 235 -15.37 2.88 -2.19
N THR A 236 -15.12 4.06 -1.63
CA THR A 236 -14.10 4.99 -2.12
C THR A 236 -12.72 4.35 -2.05
N GLN A 237 -12.37 3.73 -0.92
CA GLN A 237 -11.10 3.04 -0.75
C GLN A 237 -10.94 1.89 -1.75
N LEU A 238 -12.00 1.12 -2.00
CA LEU A 238 -12.01 0.08 -3.03
C LEU A 238 -11.72 0.66 -4.42
N CYS A 239 -12.38 1.75 -4.81
CA CYS A 239 -12.12 2.42 -6.08
C CYS A 239 -10.66 2.89 -6.18
N CYS A 240 -10.20 3.66 -5.20
CA CYS A 240 -8.85 4.22 -5.17
C CYS A 240 -7.76 3.13 -5.27
N SER A 241 -7.92 2.04 -4.53
CA SER A 241 -6.95 0.93 -4.52
C SER A 241 -7.02 0.02 -5.74
N SER A 242 -8.14 0.03 -6.48
CA SER A 242 -8.38 -0.89 -7.61
C SER A 242 -8.19 -0.24 -8.98
N LEU A 243 -8.18 1.09 -9.09
CA LEU A 243 -8.07 1.83 -10.37
C LEU A 243 -6.85 1.44 -11.22
N SER A 244 -5.71 1.12 -10.58
CA SER A 244 -4.50 0.68 -11.27
C SER A 244 -4.45 -0.85 -11.49
N LYS A 245 -5.35 -1.60 -10.87
CA LYS A 245 -5.31 -3.07 -10.80
C LYS A 245 -6.32 -3.72 -11.74
N VAL A 246 -7.49 -3.11 -11.95
CA VAL A 246 -8.57 -3.64 -12.80
C VAL A 246 -8.99 -2.63 -13.89
N PRO A 247 -9.61 -3.08 -15.00
CA PRO A 247 -10.20 -2.18 -15.98
C PRO A 247 -11.22 -1.22 -15.34
N PHE A 248 -11.22 0.05 -15.75
CA PHE A 248 -12.13 1.06 -15.20
C PHE A 248 -13.61 0.73 -15.46
N SER A 249 -13.91 0.06 -16.57
CA SER A 249 -15.27 -0.42 -16.89
C SER A 249 -15.89 -1.27 -15.77
N TRP A 250 -15.09 -1.98 -14.97
CA TRP A 250 -15.58 -2.75 -13.81
C TRP A 250 -15.97 -1.84 -12.64
N LEU A 251 -15.26 -0.71 -12.47
CA LEU A 251 -15.47 0.24 -11.38
C LEU A 251 -16.52 1.31 -11.72
N HIS A 252 -16.83 1.50 -13.01
CA HIS A 252 -17.69 2.58 -13.49
C HIS A 252 -19.05 2.62 -12.78
N GLY A 253 -19.68 1.47 -12.52
CA GLY A 253 -20.95 1.38 -11.80
C GLY A 253 -20.87 1.94 -10.38
N LEU A 254 -19.82 1.56 -9.63
CA LEU A 254 -19.59 2.04 -8.26
C LEU A 254 -19.24 3.53 -8.24
N VAL A 255 -18.37 3.99 -9.14
CA VAL A 255 -18.00 5.41 -9.27
C VAL A 255 -19.23 6.27 -9.58
N SER A 256 -20.12 5.78 -10.46
CA SER A 256 -21.37 6.48 -10.78
C SER A 256 -22.27 6.65 -9.55
N ILE A 257 -22.39 5.60 -8.73
CA ILE A 257 -23.14 5.66 -7.47
C ILE A 257 -22.49 6.64 -6.48
N LEU A 258 -21.16 6.61 -6.32
CA LEU A 258 -20.46 7.54 -5.44
C LEU A 258 -20.66 8.99 -5.87
N PHE A 259 -20.56 9.30 -7.17
CA PHE A 259 -20.84 10.64 -7.68
C PHE A 259 -22.30 11.06 -7.52
N GLN A 260 -23.26 10.14 -7.68
CA GLN A 260 -24.67 10.43 -7.40
C GLN A 260 -24.88 10.85 -5.94
N ILE A 261 -24.12 10.29 -5.01
CA ILE A 261 -24.19 10.65 -3.59
C ILE A 261 -23.46 11.98 -3.34
N TYR A 262 -22.27 12.18 -3.91
CA TYR A 262 -21.49 13.40 -3.65
C TYR A 262 -22.08 14.67 -4.29
N GLU A 263 -22.66 14.57 -5.49
CA GLU A 263 -23.16 15.71 -6.28
C GLU A 263 -24.19 16.60 -5.53
N PRO A 264 -25.21 16.08 -4.83
CA PRO A 264 -26.12 16.91 -4.07
C PRO A 264 -25.53 17.45 -2.75
N ILE A 265 -24.59 16.73 -2.14
CA ILE A 265 -24.14 17.01 -0.77
C ILE A 265 -23.00 18.05 -0.75
N TYR A 266 -22.13 18.10 -1.76
CA TYR A 266 -20.97 19.01 -1.74
C TYR A 266 -21.36 20.51 -1.71
N MET A 267 -22.60 20.83 -2.12
CA MET A 267 -23.16 22.19 -2.08
C MET A 267 -23.69 22.59 -0.70
N LEU A 268 -23.78 21.67 0.26
CA LEU A 268 -24.33 21.94 1.58
C LEU A 268 -23.25 22.55 2.50
N PRO A 269 -23.56 23.64 3.25
CA PRO A 269 -22.59 24.27 4.15
C PRO A 269 -22.11 23.37 5.30
N GLU A 270 -22.93 22.39 5.67
CA GLU A 270 -22.68 21.41 6.75
C GLU A 270 -22.10 20.11 6.19
N PHE A 271 -21.37 20.18 5.06
CA PHE A 271 -20.80 19.00 4.43
C PHE A 271 -19.87 18.27 5.40
N ASP A 272 -20.23 17.04 5.75
CA ASP A 272 -19.42 16.22 6.65
C ASP A 272 -17.99 16.11 6.12
N ILE A 273 -17.03 16.23 7.04
CA ILE A 273 -15.61 16.13 6.72
C ILE A 273 -15.27 14.77 6.08
N ILE A 274 -15.98 13.70 6.45
CA ILE A 274 -15.76 12.34 5.96
C ILE A 274 -16.20 12.22 4.49
N TYR A 275 -17.36 12.77 4.13
CA TYR A 275 -17.80 12.83 2.72
C TYR A 275 -16.83 13.67 1.89
N ARG A 276 -16.37 14.81 2.42
CA ARG A 276 -15.41 15.68 1.71
C ARG A 276 -14.09 14.97 1.44
N MET A 277 -13.52 14.34 2.45
CA MET A 277 -12.25 13.63 2.31
C MET A 277 -12.38 12.46 1.34
N SER A 278 -13.43 11.66 1.47
CA SER A 278 -13.68 10.52 0.57
C SER A 278 -13.89 10.97 -0.89
N MET A 279 -14.66 12.04 -1.11
CA MET A 279 -14.85 12.61 -2.45
C MET A 279 -13.51 13.12 -3.03
N MET A 280 -12.71 13.82 -2.24
CA MET A 280 -11.41 14.32 -2.67
C MET A 280 -10.44 13.18 -3.02
N ASP A 281 -10.44 12.11 -2.23
CA ASP A 281 -9.63 10.93 -2.49
C ASP A 281 -10.04 10.23 -3.78
N LEU A 282 -11.35 10.08 -4.01
CA LEU A 282 -11.89 9.52 -5.25
C LEU A 282 -11.50 10.36 -6.46
N ILE A 283 -11.71 11.68 -6.41
CA ILE A 283 -11.40 12.58 -7.53
C ILE A 283 -9.90 12.57 -7.83
N ALA A 284 -9.05 12.66 -6.79
CA ALA A 284 -7.61 12.60 -6.98
C ALA A 284 -7.18 11.26 -7.59
N ALA A 285 -7.77 10.14 -7.16
CA ALA A 285 -7.45 8.82 -7.71
C ALA A 285 -7.90 8.67 -9.17
N LEU A 286 -9.11 9.15 -9.52
CA LEU A 286 -9.62 9.10 -10.89
C LEU A 286 -8.82 10.03 -11.82
N ALA A 287 -8.46 11.23 -11.36
CA ALA A 287 -7.71 12.19 -12.15
C ALA A 287 -6.27 11.72 -12.45
N ASN A 288 -5.68 10.90 -11.58
CA ASN A 288 -4.38 10.26 -11.81
C ASN A 288 -4.51 8.82 -12.36
N GLY A 289 -5.73 8.41 -12.72
CA GLY A 289 -6.06 7.07 -13.16
C GLY A 289 -5.87 6.84 -14.66
N PRO A 290 -6.38 5.71 -15.19
CA PRO A 290 -6.43 5.47 -16.64
C PRO A 290 -7.31 6.49 -17.37
N GLU A 291 -7.11 6.65 -18.68
CA GLU A 291 -7.77 7.66 -19.52
C GLU A 291 -9.30 7.70 -19.34
N GLU A 292 -9.98 6.55 -19.34
CA GLU A 292 -11.43 6.48 -19.13
C GLU A 292 -11.86 7.04 -17.76
N ALA A 293 -11.08 6.79 -16.70
CA ALA A 293 -11.33 7.30 -15.36
C ALA A 293 -11.09 8.82 -15.29
N PHE A 294 -10.03 9.29 -15.95
CA PHE A 294 -9.73 10.70 -16.09
C PHE A 294 -10.87 11.46 -16.78
N GLU A 295 -11.40 10.94 -17.89
CA GLU A 295 -12.51 11.58 -18.62
C GLU A 295 -13.81 11.67 -17.79
N VAL A 296 -14.12 10.63 -17.00
CA VAL A 296 -15.25 10.64 -16.06
C VAL A 296 -15.04 11.68 -14.95
N CYS A 297 -13.82 11.75 -14.40
CA CYS A 297 -13.45 12.75 -13.41
C CYS A 297 -13.54 14.17 -13.97
N LYS A 298 -13.00 14.39 -15.17
CA LYS A 298 -13.02 15.66 -15.87
C LYS A 298 -14.44 16.15 -16.10
N SER A 299 -15.30 15.29 -16.63
CA SER A 299 -16.73 15.57 -16.83
C SER A 299 -17.47 15.90 -15.51
N PHE A 300 -17.05 15.33 -14.39
CA PHE A 300 -17.60 15.66 -13.08
C PHE A 300 -17.13 17.04 -12.59
N VAL A 301 -15.83 17.34 -12.71
CA VAL A 301 -15.24 18.62 -12.26
C VAL A 301 -15.70 19.79 -13.13
N GLU A 302 -15.86 19.61 -14.44
CA GLU A 302 -16.43 20.63 -15.33
C GLU A 302 -17.84 21.05 -14.93
N ARG A 303 -18.67 20.09 -14.50
CA ARG A 303 -20.02 20.36 -13.99
C ARG A 303 -20.01 20.98 -12.59
N ASN A 304 -18.96 20.70 -11.81
CA ASN A 304 -18.86 21.03 -10.40
C ASN A 304 -17.51 21.71 -10.07
N PRO A 305 -17.16 22.86 -10.68
CA PRO A 305 -15.81 23.43 -10.59
C PRO A 305 -15.41 23.86 -9.18
N ALA A 306 -16.37 24.14 -8.30
CA ALA A 306 -16.14 24.49 -6.90
C ALA A 306 -15.53 23.34 -6.08
N VAL A 307 -15.63 22.09 -6.56
CA VAL A 307 -15.03 20.92 -5.90
C VAL A 307 -13.51 20.97 -5.94
N LEU A 308 -12.91 21.64 -6.94
CA LEU A 308 -11.47 21.81 -7.07
C LEU A 308 -10.94 22.90 -6.13
N GLY A 309 -11.18 22.71 -4.82
CA GLY A 309 -10.59 23.54 -3.77
C GLY A 309 -9.07 23.36 -3.67
N PRO A 310 -8.37 24.25 -2.94
CA PRO A 310 -6.91 24.26 -2.88
C PRO A 310 -6.27 22.91 -2.50
N GLU A 311 -6.89 22.17 -1.57
CA GLU A 311 -6.38 20.88 -1.09
C GLU A 311 -6.53 19.75 -2.13
N LEU A 312 -7.55 19.83 -3.00
CA LEU A 312 -7.75 18.86 -4.09
C LEU A 312 -6.92 19.25 -5.32
N PHE A 313 -6.82 20.55 -5.57
CA PHE A 313 -6.05 21.12 -6.69
C PHE A 313 -4.61 20.59 -6.73
N VAL A 314 -3.91 20.57 -5.59
CA VAL A 314 -2.52 20.08 -5.49
C VAL A 314 -2.38 18.56 -5.68
N ARG A 315 -3.49 17.82 -5.71
CA ARG A 315 -3.50 16.36 -5.89
C ARG A 315 -3.93 15.93 -7.29
N CYS A 316 -4.41 16.86 -8.11
CA CYS A 316 -4.93 16.59 -9.44
C CYS A 316 -3.97 17.12 -10.52
N PRO A 317 -3.84 16.43 -11.66
CA PRO A 317 -3.11 16.98 -12.80
C PRO A 317 -3.79 18.25 -13.32
N LEU A 318 -2.99 19.22 -13.75
CA LEU A 318 -3.48 20.51 -14.27
C LEU A 318 -4.22 20.39 -15.61
N SER A 319 -4.06 19.27 -16.31
CA SER A 319 -4.83 18.93 -17.52
C SER A 319 -6.34 18.80 -17.29
N LEU A 320 -6.76 18.71 -16.02
CA LEU A 320 -8.18 18.74 -15.63
C LEU A 320 -8.84 20.11 -15.89
N ILE A 321 -8.05 21.16 -16.13
CA ILE A 321 -8.52 22.54 -16.30
C ILE A 321 -8.52 22.92 -17.78
N ASP A 322 -9.71 23.02 -18.38
CA ASP A 322 -9.86 23.31 -19.82
C ASP A 322 -9.41 24.71 -20.24
N HIS A 323 -9.48 25.69 -19.31
CA HIS A 323 -9.17 27.08 -19.59
C HIS A 323 -8.10 27.62 -18.64
N PRO A 324 -6.83 27.18 -18.79
CA PRO A 324 -5.74 27.50 -17.86
C PRO A 324 -5.61 28.99 -17.54
N LYS A 325 -5.65 29.84 -18.57
CA LYS A 325 -5.51 31.29 -18.42
C LYS A 325 -6.64 31.92 -17.61
N ALA A 326 -7.89 31.60 -17.93
CA ALA A 326 -9.04 32.15 -17.22
C ALA A 326 -9.02 31.71 -15.75
N TYR A 327 -8.75 30.42 -15.52
CA TYR A 327 -8.62 29.86 -14.18
C TYR A 327 -7.47 30.50 -13.38
N PHE A 328 -6.31 30.70 -14.02
CA PHE A 328 -5.17 31.36 -13.39
C PHE A 328 -5.46 32.82 -13.02
N ASP A 329 -6.06 33.58 -13.94
CA ASP A 329 -6.38 35.00 -13.69
C ASP A 329 -7.41 35.16 -12.56
N GLU A 330 -8.37 34.25 -12.46
CA GLU A 330 -9.38 34.24 -11.39
C GLU A 330 -8.80 33.83 -10.03
N ASN A 331 -7.97 32.78 -9.98
CA ASN A 331 -7.57 32.16 -8.71
C ASN A 331 -6.17 32.59 -8.21
N PHE A 332 -5.23 32.89 -9.11
CA PHE A 332 -3.80 33.00 -8.77
C PHE A 332 -3.13 34.30 -9.18
N ALA A 333 -3.58 35.03 -10.21
CA ALA A 333 -2.83 36.16 -10.78
C ALA A 333 -2.50 37.29 -9.80
N ASN A 334 -3.27 37.45 -8.73
CA ASN A 334 -3.05 38.47 -7.68
C ASN A 334 -2.46 37.89 -6.39
N LYS A 335 -2.02 36.62 -6.41
CA LYS A 335 -1.41 35.94 -5.26
C LYS A 335 0.10 36.10 -5.30
N SER A 336 0.74 35.97 -4.14
CA SER A 336 2.19 36.08 -3.98
C SER A 336 2.75 34.84 -3.29
N LEU A 337 3.87 34.33 -3.80
CA LEU A 337 4.61 33.22 -3.16
C LEU A 337 5.06 33.60 -1.74
N ILE A 338 5.47 34.86 -1.53
CA ILE A 338 6.06 35.33 -0.27
C ILE A 338 5.01 35.36 0.86
N SER A 339 3.81 35.85 0.58
CA SER A 339 2.76 36.06 1.60
C SER A 339 1.70 34.96 1.63
N SER A 340 1.89 33.88 0.88
CA SER A 340 0.94 32.76 0.83
C SER A 340 1.01 31.90 2.09
N ASN A 341 -0.14 31.38 2.54
CA ASN A 341 -0.15 30.28 3.52
C ASN A 341 0.35 28.98 2.85
N ASP A 342 0.61 27.93 3.63
CA ASP A 342 1.25 26.71 3.11
C ASP A 342 0.43 26.01 2.02
N ILE A 343 -0.90 26.01 2.13
CA ILE A 343 -1.79 25.40 1.13
C ILE A 343 -1.72 26.19 -0.19
N LEU A 344 -1.88 27.52 -0.14
CA LEU A 344 -1.79 28.35 -1.34
C LEU A 344 -0.38 28.32 -1.93
N PHE A 345 0.65 28.25 -1.11
CA PHE A 345 2.02 28.07 -1.57
C PHE A 345 2.16 26.76 -2.35
N ALA A 346 1.64 25.64 -1.82
CA ALA A 346 1.62 24.37 -2.53
C ALA A 346 0.85 24.46 -3.85
N CYS A 347 -0.30 25.14 -3.90
CA CYS A 347 -1.01 25.37 -5.16
C CYS A 347 -0.16 26.16 -6.17
N LEU A 348 0.52 27.22 -5.72
CA LEU A 348 1.38 28.03 -6.60
C LEU A 348 2.60 27.25 -7.09
N VAL A 349 3.15 26.34 -6.29
CA VAL A 349 4.25 25.46 -6.70
C VAL A 349 3.74 24.43 -7.71
N HIS A 350 2.56 23.84 -7.47
CA HIS A 350 1.91 22.86 -8.36
C HIS A 350 1.68 23.39 -9.78
N LEU A 351 1.41 24.69 -9.93
CA LEU A 351 1.29 25.34 -11.24
C LEU A 351 2.55 25.23 -12.13
N ILE A 352 3.70 24.89 -11.56
CA ILE A 352 4.94 24.66 -12.31
C ILE A 352 4.88 23.35 -13.09
N ASP A 353 3.96 22.44 -12.76
CA ASP A 353 3.88 21.08 -13.33
C ASP A 353 3.40 21.06 -14.79
N ASP A 354 2.76 22.15 -15.23
CA ASP A 354 2.26 22.33 -16.59
C ASP A 354 2.91 23.56 -17.23
N GLU A 355 3.38 23.40 -18.47
CA GLU A 355 4.10 24.43 -19.22
C GLU A 355 3.25 25.69 -19.42
N THR A 356 1.95 25.55 -19.66
CA THR A 356 1.05 26.70 -19.89
C THR A 356 0.89 27.52 -18.63
N PHE A 357 0.66 26.86 -17.49
CA PHE A 357 0.57 27.55 -16.19
C PHE A 357 1.91 28.13 -15.76
N PHE A 358 3.02 27.43 -16.03
CA PHE A 358 4.36 27.92 -15.78
C PHE A 358 4.63 29.23 -16.53
N GLU A 359 4.31 29.30 -17.84
CA GLU A 359 4.44 30.53 -18.63
C GLU A 359 3.65 31.70 -18.01
N LEU A 360 2.41 31.46 -17.57
CA LEU A 360 1.60 32.47 -16.89
C LEU A 360 2.22 32.92 -15.55
N MET A 361 2.82 31.99 -14.81
CA MET A 361 3.51 32.30 -13.56
C MET A 361 4.74 33.20 -13.77
N THR A 362 5.58 32.91 -14.77
CA THR A 362 6.81 33.69 -15.05
C THR A 362 6.52 35.16 -15.38
N GLN A 363 5.32 35.47 -15.86
CA GLN A 363 4.92 36.84 -16.21
C GLN A 363 4.57 37.70 -14.99
N LYS A 364 4.08 37.10 -13.89
CA LYS A 364 3.49 37.86 -12.76
C LYS A 364 4.00 37.45 -11.38
N ILE A 365 4.27 36.17 -11.16
CA ILE A 365 4.50 35.60 -9.82
C ILE A 365 5.96 35.17 -9.64
N LEU A 366 6.47 34.38 -10.59
CA LEU A 366 7.78 33.74 -10.51
C LEU A 366 8.85 34.66 -11.12
N THR A 367 9.41 35.54 -10.29
CA THR A 367 10.48 36.46 -10.67
C THR A 367 11.72 36.27 -9.79
N THR A 368 12.89 36.69 -10.27
CA THR A 368 14.14 36.66 -9.49
C THR A 368 14.00 37.39 -8.15
N GLU A 369 13.28 38.51 -8.14
CA GLU A 369 13.03 39.27 -6.91
C GLU A 369 12.08 38.54 -5.96
N THR A 370 11.06 37.86 -6.48
CA THR A 370 10.18 37.02 -5.66
C THR A 370 10.99 35.90 -4.99
N LEU A 371 11.80 35.16 -5.75
CA LEU A 371 12.58 34.03 -5.25
C LEU A 371 13.66 34.47 -4.25
N ARG A 372 14.33 35.60 -4.52
CA ARG A 372 15.35 36.16 -3.61
C ARG A 372 14.81 36.45 -2.21
N ASN A 373 13.55 36.85 -2.12
CA ASN A 373 12.91 37.24 -0.87
C ASN A 373 12.14 36.08 -0.19
N LEU A 374 12.19 34.87 -0.75
CA LEU A 374 11.57 33.71 -0.12
C LEU A 374 12.42 33.22 1.07
N PRO A 375 11.76 32.75 2.15
CA PRO A 375 12.40 31.88 3.14
C PRO A 375 13.12 30.71 2.48
N GLN A 376 14.29 30.30 3.01
CA GLN A 376 15.15 29.30 2.36
C GLN A 376 14.44 27.96 2.13
N ASP A 377 13.63 27.50 3.07
CA ASP A 377 12.79 26.31 2.97
C ASP A 377 11.86 26.37 1.76
N ARG A 378 11.09 27.45 1.62
CA ARG A 378 10.19 27.65 0.48
C ARG A 378 10.95 27.86 -0.83
N LEU A 379 12.08 28.56 -0.79
CA LEU A 379 12.94 28.73 -1.97
C LEU A 379 13.38 27.37 -2.51
N PHE A 380 13.94 26.50 -1.66
CA PHE A 380 14.41 25.19 -2.13
C PHE A 380 13.28 24.27 -2.61
N VAL A 381 12.06 24.39 -2.05
CA VAL A 381 10.88 23.70 -2.60
C VAL A 381 10.57 24.17 -4.03
N VAL A 382 10.52 25.49 -4.27
CA VAL A 382 10.29 26.03 -5.62
C VAL A 382 11.40 25.63 -6.58
N LEU A 383 12.67 25.76 -6.17
CA LEU A 383 13.81 25.39 -7.01
C LEU A 383 13.81 23.90 -7.34
N LYS A 384 13.47 23.05 -6.36
CA LYS A 384 13.32 21.61 -6.59
C LYS A 384 12.23 21.34 -7.63
N GLN A 385 11.08 22.01 -7.53
CA GLN A 385 10.02 21.86 -8.53
C GLN A 385 10.45 22.30 -9.93
N LEU A 386 11.14 23.44 -10.04
CA LEU A 386 11.69 23.93 -11.31
C LEU A 386 12.71 22.97 -11.94
N SER A 387 13.35 22.10 -11.15
CA SER A 387 14.32 21.13 -11.67
C SER A 387 13.72 19.87 -12.27
N LEU A 388 12.42 19.63 -12.03
CA LEU A 388 11.75 18.39 -12.48
C LEU A 388 11.38 18.42 -13.96
N TYR A 389 11.24 19.61 -14.56
CA TYR A 389 10.78 19.76 -15.94
C TYR A 389 11.80 20.54 -16.80
N ASP A 390 11.89 20.19 -18.07
CA ASP A 390 12.87 20.76 -19.00
C ASP A 390 12.66 22.26 -19.21
N TYR A 391 11.42 22.69 -19.44
CA TYR A 391 11.07 24.10 -19.69
C TYR A 391 11.42 25.00 -18.48
N SER A 392 11.14 24.52 -17.27
CA SER A 392 11.35 25.29 -16.05
C SER A 392 12.81 25.25 -15.60
N THR A 393 13.51 24.15 -15.84
CA THR A 393 14.97 24.06 -15.62
C THR A 393 15.71 24.98 -16.59
N GLN A 394 15.34 24.97 -17.86
CA GLN A 394 15.93 25.85 -18.86
C GLN A 394 15.71 27.33 -18.51
N TYR A 395 14.50 27.70 -18.10
CA TYR A 395 14.21 29.04 -17.61
C TYR A 395 15.05 29.42 -16.38
N LEU A 396 15.17 28.52 -15.39
CA LEU A 396 16.00 28.73 -14.20
C LEU A 396 17.47 29.00 -14.56
N LEU A 397 18.04 28.24 -15.51
CA LEU A 397 19.45 28.36 -15.90
C LEU A 397 19.74 29.59 -16.78
N LEU A 398 18.80 29.99 -17.63
CA LEU A 398 18.98 31.08 -18.60
C LEU A 398 18.50 32.43 -18.08
N GLU A 399 17.30 32.47 -17.48
CA GLU A 399 16.64 33.72 -17.08
C GLU A 399 16.88 34.08 -15.61
N MET A 400 17.34 33.13 -14.78
CA MET A 400 17.59 33.33 -13.34
C MET A 400 19.04 33.03 -12.90
N PRO A 401 20.08 33.54 -13.60
CA PRO A 401 21.48 33.24 -13.29
C PRO A 401 21.89 33.68 -11.88
N TYR A 402 21.28 34.74 -11.34
CA TYR A 402 21.50 35.17 -9.95
C TYR A 402 21.09 34.08 -8.94
N ILE A 403 19.95 33.44 -9.17
CA ILE A 403 19.44 32.39 -8.27
C ILE A 403 20.35 31.16 -8.33
N VAL A 404 20.74 30.75 -9.54
CA VAL A 404 21.66 29.62 -9.77
C VAL A 404 23.00 29.87 -9.07
N SER A 405 23.63 31.03 -9.33
CA SER A 405 24.95 31.37 -8.79
C SER A 405 24.96 31.65 -7.29
N THR A 406 23.84 32.07 -6.69
CA THR A 406 23.77 32.43 -5.27
C THR A 406 23.30 31.26 -4.40
N TYR A 407 22.29 30.51 -4.85
CA TYR A 407 21.60 29.53 -4.00
C TYR A 407 21.86 28.07 -4.42
N ILE A 408 22.05 27.79 -5.72
CA ILE A 408 22.19 26.41 -6.22
C ILE A 408 23.65 25.99 -6.19
N VAL A 409 24.50 26.68 -6.95
CA VAL A 409 25.92 26.35 -7.15
C VAL A 409 26.75 26.40 -5.85
N PRO A 410 26.63 27.42 -4.98
CA PRO A 410 27.51 27.52 -3.82
C PRO A 410 27.13 26.49 -2.75
N VAL A 411 28.07 25.69 -2.26
CA VAL A 411 27.82 24.85 -1.08
C VAL A 411 27.82 25.74 0.17
N ASP A 412 26.64 25.98 0.74
CA ASP A 412 26.49 26.70 2.01
C ASP A 412 26.93 25.79 3.16
N ARG A 413 28.12 26.04 3.68
CA ARG A 413 28.71 25.27 4.77
C ARG A 413 28.07 25.56 6.12
N GLY A 414 27.31 26.65 6.23
CA GLY A 414 26.53 26.99 7.41
C GLY A 414 25.16 26.31 7.43
N MET A 415 24.79 25.57 6.40
CA MET A 415 23.51 24.86 6.33
C MET A 415 23.51 23.67 7.30
N VAL A 416 22.92 23.87 8.50
CA VAL A 416 22.79 22.83 9.53
C VAL A 416 21.50 22.03 9.37
N ASN A 417 20.50 22.55 8.67
CA ASN A 417 19.21 21.86 8.48
C ASN A 417 19.37 20.68 7.49
N PRO A 418 19.20 19.43 7.94
CA PRO A 418 19.38 18.25 7.07
C PRO A 418 18.33 18.15 5.96
N GLU A 419 17.12 18.67 6.16
CA GLU A 419 16.06 18.65 5.14
C GLU A 419 16.42 19.59 3.98
N LEU A 420 16.90 20.80 4.29
CA LEU A 420 17.38 21.73 3.25
C LEU A 420 18.59 21.18 2.51
N TRP A 421 19.49 20.50 3.22
CA TRP A 421 20.64 19.85 2.61
C TRP A 421 20.20 18.75 1.62
N SER A 422 19.25 17.91 2.02
CA SER A 422 18.67 16.87 1.16
C SER A 422 17.99 17.48 -0.07
N LEU A 423 17.12 18.47 0.12
CA LEU A 423 16.41 19.15 -0.96
C LEU A 423 17.38 19.75 -1.98
N LYS A 424 18.43 20.42 -1.50
CA LYS A 424 19.45 21.00 -2.38
C LYS A 424 20.25 19.92 -3.11
N ASN A 425 20.61 18.82 -2.44
CA ASN A 425 21.32 17.71 -3.08
C ASN A 425 20.46 17.10 -4.20
N ASP A 426 19.18 16.88 -3.94
CA ASP A 426 18.24 16.30 -4.90
C ASP A 426 17.96 17.25 -6.07
N LEU A 427 17.89 18.56 -5.80
CA LEU A 427 17.81 19.62 -6.81
C LEU A 427 19.02 19.60 -7.74
N VAL A 428 20.24 19.66 -7.19
CA VAL A 428 21.46 19.70 -8.00
C VAL A 428 21.65 18.39 -8.77
N SER A 429 21.33 17.25 -8.13
CA SER A 429 21.37 15.94 -8.78
C SER A 429 20.43 15.88 -9.98
N GLU A 430 19.18 16.35 -9.84
CA GLU A 430 18.23 16.32 -10.96
C GLU A 430 18.62 17.24 -12.12
N ILE A 431 19.08 18.46 -11.83
CA ILE A 431 19.60 19.34 -12.88
C ILE A 431 20.73 18.66 -13.65
N ILE A 432 21.68 18.00 -12.96
CA ILE A 432 22.82 17.33 -13.62
C ILE A 432 22.38 16.09 -14.42
N MET A 433 21.40 15.34 -13.92
CA MET A 433 20.92 14.11 -14.56
C MET A 433 19.98 14.40 -15.74
N ASN A 434 19.43 15.61 -15.82
CA ASN A 434 18.62 16.05 -16.94
C ASN A 434 19.47 16.17 -18.22
N ARG A 435 19.28 15.24 -19.16
CA ARG A 435 20.07 15.15 -20.41
C ARG A 435 19.55 16.04 -21.53
N SER A 436 18.29 16.47 -21.46
CA SER A 436 17.64 17.30 -22.48
C SER A 436 18.00 18.78 -22.32
N VAL A 437 18.34 19.22 -21.11
CA VAL A 437 18.72 20.60 -20.83
C VAL A 437 20.24 20.80 -20.91
N SER A 438 20.67 21.78 -21.70
CA SER A 438 22.09 22.16 -21.76
C SER A 438 22.48 22.95 -20.52
N LEU A 439 23.41 22.41 -19.72
CA LEU A 439 23.93 23.06 -18.50
C LEU A 439 24.87 24.23 -18.81
N GLY A 440 25.47 24.26 -20.00
CA GLY A 440 26.35 25.33 -20.45
C GLY A 440 27.46 25.66 -19.44
N VAL A 441 27.54 26.93 -19.05
CA VAL A 441 28.56 27.43 -18.11
C VAL A 441 28.43 26.86 -16.69
N TRP A 442 27.29 26.27 -16.34
CA TRP A 442 27.00 25.78 -14.99
C TRP A 442 27.47 24.34 -14.76
N GLU A 443 27.81 23.59 -15.81
CA GLU A 443 28.06 22.14 -15.72
C GLU A 443 29.17 21.79 -14.72
N GLU A 444 30.33 22.45 -14.82
CA GLU A 444 31.48 22.15 -13.95
C GLU A 444 31.19 22.50 -12.48
N ASP A 445 30.55 23.65 -12.25
CA ASP A 445 30.24 24.17 -10.93
C ASP A 445 29.16 23.34 -10.22
N LEU A 446 28.12 22.92 -10.95
CA LEU A 446 27.08 22.02 -10.43
C LEU A 446 27.68 20.64 -10.08
N LYS A 447 28.50 20.06 -10.96
CA LYS A 447 29.18 18.77 -10.68
C LYS A 447 30.08 18.85 -9.46
N LYS A 448 30.80 19.98 -9.31
CA LYS A 448 31.62 20.24 -8.12
C LYS A 448 30.78 20.40 -6.86
N CYS A 449 29.65 21.12 -6.95
CA CYS A 449 28.69 21.26 -5.84
C CYS A 449 28.19 19.89 -5.38
N LEU A 450 27.66 19.07 -6.31
CA LEU A 450 27.17 17.72 -6.01
C LEU A 450 28.26 16.85 -5.36
N TYR A 451 29.47 16.89 -5.92
CA TYR A 451 30.60 16.15 -5.38
C TYR A 451 30.92 16.56 -3.94
N GLU A 452 31.02 17.87 -3.66
CA GLU A 452 31.27 18.40 -2.32
C GLU A 452 30.14 18.04 -1.35
N MET A 453 28.88 18.03 -1.80
CA MET A 453 27.73 17.67 -0.95
C MET A 453 27.71 16.19 -0.58
N GLN A 454 28.03 15.30 -1.52
CA GLN A 454 27.98 13.84 -1.30
C GLN A 454 29.22 13.29 -0.58
N ASN A 455 30.40 13.85 -0.84
CA ASN A 455 31.68 13.28 -0.41
C ASN A 455 32.39 14.15 0.63
N GLY A 456 31.83 15.31 0.97
CA GLY A 456 32.56 16.35 1.70
C GLY A 456 33.76 16.88 0.91
N ARG A 457 34.60 17.67 1.58
CA ARG A 457 35.80 18.22 0.95
C ARG A 457 36.97 17.25 1.01
N LYS A 458 37.71 17.18 -0.11
CA LYS A 458 39.08 16.64 -0.10
C LYS A 458 39.93 17.54 0.82
N LEU A 459 40.40 16.98 1.94
CA LEU A 459 41.24 17.66 2.94
C LEU A 459 42.48 18.38 2.36
N ARG A 460 42.96 17.96 1.18
CA ARG A 460 44.10 18.56 0.49
C ARG A 460 43.87 19.99 -0.05
N ASN A 461 42.61 20.44 -0.15
CA ASN A 461 42.25 21.78 -0.67
C ASN A 461 41.82 22.76 0.43
N VAL A 462 41.96 22.39 1.70
CA VAL A 462 41.69 23.29 2.83
C VAL A 462 43.00 23.99 3.18
N VAL A 463 43.13 25.27 2.83
CA VAL A 463 44.15 26.12 3.46
C VAL A 463 43.74 26.24 4.93
N PRO A 464 44.54 25.77 5.89
CA PRO A 464 44.20 25.89 7.31
C PRO A 464 44.10 27.38 7.65
N ALA A 465 42.90 27.83 8.01
CA ALA A 465 42.73 29.12 8.67
C ALA A 465 43.20 28.94 10.13
N VAL A 466 44.49 29.14 10.36
CA VAL A 466 45.02 29.24 11.72
C VAL A 466 44.77 30.68 12.17
N ASP A 467 43.70 30.90 12.92
CA ASP A 467 43.56 32.15 13.68
C ASP A 467 44.65 32.15 14.75
N VAL A 468 45.74 32.85 14.47
CA VAL A 468 46.78 33.11 15.46
C VAL A 468 46.18 34.10 16.44
N ALA A 469 45.70 33.60 17.58
CA ALA A 469 45.39 34.43 18.73
C ALA A 469 46.70 35.12 19.16
N ASN A 470 46.85 36.40 18.78
CA ASN A 470 47.89 37.25 19.33
C ASN A 470 47.57 37.48 20.82
N LEU A 471 48.05 36.57 21.65
CA LEU A 471 48.17 36.77 23.08
C LEU A 471 49.32 37.76 23.31
N THR A 472 49.03 39.06 23.16
CA THR A 472 49.82 40.11 23.80
C THR A 472 49.38 40.22 25.26
N MET A 473 50.17 39.62 26.15
CA MET A 473 50.49 40.20 27.46
C MET A 473 51.99 40.06 27.71
#